data_AF-A0A4R4V4H8-F1
#
_entry.id   AF-A0A4R4V4H8-F1
#
_cell.length_a   1.000
_cell.length_b   1.000
_cell.length_c   1.000
_cell.angle_alpha   90.00
_cell.angle_beta   90.00
_cell.angle_gamma   90.00
#
_symmetry.space_group_name_H-M   'P 1'
#
loop_
_entity.id
_entity.type
_entity.pdbx_description
1 polymer ?
#
loop_
_entity_poly.entity_id
_entity_poly.type
_entity_poly.pdbx_seq_one_letter_code
_entity_poly.pdbx_strand_id
1 'polypeptide(L)'
;DGVPVQVVDPAGAFELPVVPVGDVEEFLAEHARRPIDLATGPVFRAVLGRVGEEEHVLLLVLHHILADGRSVGILAEEIAAGYRDTGHEDVAELPVQFGDVAAWQRTRIEQGALDHEVDYWRERLAGMPHTLELPADRPRPAGRDICGRRRDFHIPATTTRHLHALARTHNASLFMVLMAGFQTLIHRYTGQHDFAVGTPVAGRDHPDLDHLIGFFVNTLVLRADHTGEPTFDDLVDRVRDTALAAYEHQHLPFDRIVEELHPQRDLTRTPLVQHVFALQTA
;
A
#
# COMPACT_ATOMS: atom_id res chain seq x y z
N ASP A 1 27.64 -8.26 -7.66
CA ASP A 1 27.35 -7.60 -8.96
C ASP A 1 26.30 -6.48 -8.89
N GLY A 2 26.03 -5.89 -7.71
CA GLY A 2 25.03 -4.81 -7.59
C GLY A 2 23.58 -5.27 -7.67
N VAL A 3 23.33 -6.58 -7.77
CA VAL A 3 21.98 -7.16 -7.76
C VAL A 3 21.55 -7.40 -6.30
N PRO A 4 20.39 -6.87 -5.88
CA PRO A 4 19.86 -7.15 -4.55
C PRO A 4 19.47 -8.63 -4.44
N VAL A 5 19.85 -9.27 -3.33
CA VAL A 5 19.50 -10.66 -3.01
C VAL A 5 18.92 -10.74 -1.61
N GLN A 6 17.96 -11.64 -1.43
CA GLN A 6 17.45 -11.98 -0.11
C GLN A 6 18.36 -13.03 0.52
N VAL A 7 18.80 -12.78 1.76
CA VAL A 7 19.50 -13.77 2.59
C VAL A 7 18.59 -14.09 3.77
N VAL A 8 18.31 -15.38 3.97
CA VAL A 8 17.48 -15.86 5.08
C VAL A 8 18.43 -16.41 6.14
N ASP A 9 18.51 -15.72 7.27
CA ASP A 9 19.28 -16.17 8.42
C ASP A 9 18.59 -17.37 9.10
N PRO A 10 19.37 -18.27 9.75
CA PRO A 10 18.78 -19.32 10.56
C PRO A 10 17.93 -18.72 11.68
N ALA A 11 16.86 -19.43 12.07
CA ALA A 11 16.05 -19.04 13.21
C ALA A 11 16.93 -18.89 14.47
N GLY A 12 16.72 -17.79 15.20
CA GLY A 12 17.54 -17.42 16.35
C GLY A 12 16.73 -16.72 17.44
N ALA A 13 17.33 -16.60 18.62
CA ALA A 13 16.74 -15.85 19.71
C ALA A 13 16.64 -14.37 19.33
N PHE A 14 15.49 -13.77 19.61
CA PHE A 14 15.26 -12.34 19.45
C PHE A 14 15.39 -11.66 20.81
N GLU A 15 16.30 -10.70 20.93
CA GLU A 15 16.40 -9.88 22.15
C GLU A 15 15.30 -8.82 22.15
N LEU A 16 14.42 -8.86 23.16
CA LEU A 16 13.41 -7.84 23.40
C LEU A 16 13.90 -6.90 24.52
N PRO A 17 14.54 -5.77 24.20
CA PRO A 17 15.00 -4.82 25.21
C PRO A 17 13.81 -4.22 25.97
N VAL A 18 13.95 -4.13 27.29
CA VAL A 18 12.98 -3.47 28.18
C VAL A 18 13.57 -2.16 28.67
N VAL A 19 12.88 -1.04 28.40
CA VAL A 19 13.38 0.30 28.75
C VAL A 19 12.33 1.11 29.51
N PRO A 20 12.71 1.93 30.51
CA PRO A 20 11.76 2.83 31.16
C PRO A 20 11.27 3.90 30.18
N VAL A 21 9.99 4.24 30.25
CA VAL A 21 9.34 5.26 29.41
C VAL A 21 8.78 6.36 30.29
N GLY A 22 9.22 7.60 30.04
CA GLY A 22 8.62 8.79 30.67
C GLY A 22 7.43 9.30 29.85
N ASP A 23 7.70 9.66 28.59
CA ASP A 23 6.69 10.08 27.62
C ASP A 23 6.55 9.01 26.52
N VAL A 24 5.34 8.47 26.37
CA VAL A 24 5.05 7.39 25.41
C VAL A 24 5.12 7.91 23.96
N GLU A 25 4.66 9.12 23.68
CA GLU A 25 4.69 9.67 22.32
C GLU A 25 6.13 9.93 21.86
N GLU A 26 6.96 10.50 22.74
CA GLU A 26 8.38 10.71 22.48
C GLU A 26 9.09 9.37 22.26
N PHE A 27 8.85 8.38 23.14
CA PHE A 27 9.40 7.04 23.04
C PHE A 27 9.06 6.38 21.69
N LEU A 28 7.78 6.41 21.28
CA LEU A 28 7.32 5.84 20.02
C LEU A 28 7.95 6.58 18.83
N ALA A 29 7.95 7.92 18.85
CA ALA A 29 8.50 8.73 17.77
C ALA A 29 10.01 8.53 17.58
N GLU A 30 10.76 8.44 18.69
CA GLU A 30 12.21 8.20 18.65
C GLU A 30 12.52 6.85 18.02
N HIS A 31 11.89 5.79 18.49
CA HIS A 31 12.18 4.43 18.04
C HIS A 31 11.67 4.17 16.62
N ALA A 32 10.50 4.69 16.24
CA ALA A 32 9.93 4.53 14.91
C ALA A 32 10.73 5.26 13.82
N ARG A 33 11.41 6.37 14.15
CA ARG A 33 12.20 7.15 13.17
C ARG A 33 13.61 6.62 12.93
N ARG A 34 14.11 5.73 13.77
CA ARG A 34 15.45 5.14 13.58
C ARG A 34 15.44 4.32 12.29
N PRO A 35 16.32 4.59 11.31
CA PRO A 35 16.38 3.82 10.07
C PRO A 35 16.73 2.35 10.32
N ILE A 36 16.33 1.49 9.38
CA ILE A 36 16.72 0.08 9.32
C ILE A 36 17.67 -0.07 8.13
N ASP A 37 18.86 -0.62 8.38
CA ASP A 37 19.80 -0.97 7.32
C ASP A 37 19.44 -2.34 6.73
N LEU A 38 18.96 -2.35 5.49
CA LEU A 38 18.57 -3.57 4.79
C LEU A 38 19.76 -4.46 4.40
N ALA A 39 20.98 -3.91 4.35
CA ALA A 39 22.17 -4.67 3.95
C ALA A 39 22.70 -5.54 5.10
N THR A 40 22.49 -5.11 6.35
CA THR A 40 23.04 -5.77 7.54
C THR A 40 21.97 -6.31 8.49
N GLY A 41 20.73 -5.84 8.39
CA GLY A 41 19.62 -6.29 9.21
C GLY A 41 19.79 -5.97 10.71
N PRO A 42 18.89 -6.49 11.57
CA PRO A 42 17.64 -7.15 11.23
C PRO A 42 16.63 -6.19 10.56
N VAL A 43 15.80 -6.70 9.66
CA VAL A 43 14.81 -5.90 8.89
C VAL A 43 13.55 -5.52 9.69
N PHE A 44 13.52 -5.89 10.97
CA PHE A 44 12.53 -5.49 11.97
C PHE A 44 13.21 -5.33 13.33
N ARG A 45 12.56 -4.61 14.25
CA ARG A 45 13.00 -4.41 15.64
C ARG A 45 11.79 -4.32 16.55
N ALA A 46 11.96 -4.70 17.80
CA ALA A 46 10.95 -4.54 18.84
C ALA A 46 11.59 -3.99 20.12
N VAL A 47 10.81 -3.25 20.89
CA VAL A 47 11.21 -2.73 22.21
C VAL A 47 9.99 -2.73 23.11
N LEU A 48 10.18 -3.14 24.37
CA LEU A 48 9.15 -3.09 25.39
C LEU A 48 9.40 -1.87 26.30
N GLY A 49 8.58 -0.85 26.14
CA GLY A 49 8.60 0.34 26.99
C GLY A 49 7.83 0.09 28.29
N ARG A 50 8.47 0.26 29.43
CA ARG A 50 7.82 0.19 30.76
C ARG A 50 7.34 1.57 31.17
N VAL A 51 6.02 1.77 31.19
CA VAL A 51 5.35 3.04 31.55
C VAL A 51 5.06 3.09 33.05
N GLY A 52 4.72 1.93 33.65
CA GLY A 52 4.47 1.76 35.07
C GLY A 52 4.89 0.37 35.56
N GLU A 53 4.52 -0.02 36.78
CA GLU A 53 4.84 -1.36 37.32
C GLU A 53 4.15 -2.48 36.53
N GLU A 54 2.89 -2.28 36.14
CA GLU A 54 2.07 -3.25 35.41
C GLU A 54 1.70 -2.76 33.99
N GLU A 55 2.19 -1.59 33.58
CA GLU A 55 1.85 -0.96 32.30
C GLU A 55 3.06 -0.91 31.36
N HIS A 56 2.88 -1.50 30.18
CA HIS A 56 3.92 -1.60 29.16
C HIS A 56 3.37 -1.25 27.78
N VAL A 57 4.24 -0.73 26.91
CA VAL A 57 3.99 -0.47 25.51
C VAL A 57 4.97 -1.28 24.68
N LEU A 58 4.47 -2.25 23.91
CA LEU A 58 5.26 -2.96 22.92
C LEU A 58 5.27 -2.16 21.62
N LEU A 59 6.45 -1.72 21.18
CA LEU A 59 6.64 -1.14 19.86
C LEU A 59 7.35 -2.15 18.96
N LEU A 60 6.71 -2.48 17.83
CA LEU A 60 7.29 -3.27 16.75
C LEU A 60 7.47 -2.38 15.52
N VAL A 61 8.69 -2.30 15.00
CA VAL A 61 9.06 -1.53 13.81
C VAL A 61 9.54 -2.50 12.74
N LEU A 62 8.83 -2.58 11.63
CA LEU A 62 9.19 -3.42 10.49
C LEU A 62 9.51 -2.53 9.29
N HIS A 63 10.54 -2.89 8.52
CA HIS A 63 10.70 -2.28 7.21
C HIS A 63 9.59 -2.78 6.27
N HIS A 64 8.98 -1.88 5.49
CA HIS A 64 7.81 -2.22 4.67
C HIS A 64 8.11 -3.32 3.61
N ILE A 65 9.38 -3.54 3.27
CA ILE A 65 9.85 -4.65 2.42
C ILE A 65 9.53 -6.04 2.99
N LEU A 66 9.38 -6.16 4.32
CA LEU A 66 9.09 -7.42 5.01
C LEU A 66 7.59 -7.68 5.11
N ALA A 67 6.77 -6.64 5.23
CA ALA A 67 5.38 -6.76 5.63
C ALA A 67 4.50 -5.70 4.98
N ASP A 68 3.34 -6.12 4.48
CA ASP A 68 2.20 -5.28 4.14
C ASP A 68 1.15 -5.24 5.27
N GLY A 69 0.02 -4.57 5.03
CA GLY A 69 -1.04 -4.44 6.04
C GLY A 69 -1.62 -5.78 6.51
N ARG A 70 -1.70 -6.80 5.63
CA ARG A 70 -2.16 -8.15 6.00
C ARG A 70 -1.11 -8.87 6.82
N SER A 71 0.16 -8.77 6.44
CA SER A 71 1.30 -9.30 7.21
C SER A 71 1.34 -8.77 8.64
N VAL A 72 1.05 -7.49 8.85
CA VAL A 72 0.97 -6.90 10.20
C VAL A 72 -0.17 -7.51 11.03
N GLY A 73 -1.32 -7.79 10.40
CA GLY A 73 -2.44 -8.48 11.06
C GLY A 73 -2.08 -9.90 11.49
N ILE A 74 -1.51 -10.69 10.57
CA ILE A 74 -1.03 -12.06 10.83
C ILE A 74 -0.04 -12.06 12.00
N LEU A 75 0.95 -11.17 11.96
CA LEU A 75 1.97 -11.08 13.00
C LEU A 75 1.38 -10.72 14.36
N ALA A 76 0.39 -9.82 14.42
CA ALA A 76 -0.29 -9.49 15.65
C ALA A 76 -1.09 -10.67 16.22
N GLU A 77 -1.77 -11.43 15.36
CA GLU A 77 -2.52 -12.65 15.73
C GLU A 77 -1.59 -13.72 16.27
N GLU A 78 -0.47 -13.99 15.59
CA GLU A 78 0.52 -15.00 15.97
C GLU A 78 1.27 -14.63 17.26
N ILE A 79 1.65 -13.35 17.44
CA ILE A 79 2.25 -12.87 18.70
C ILE A 79 1.25 -13.05 19.85
N ALA A 80 -0.03 -12.71 19.64
CA ALA A 80 -1.04 -12.84 20.68
C ALA A 80 -1.34 -14.30 21.04
N ALA A 81 -1.30 -15.22 20.07
CA ALA A 81 -1.42 -16.66 20.30
C ALA A 81 -0.22 -17.19 21.09
N GLY A 82 1.00 -16.96 20.60
CA GLY A 82 2.23 -17.41 21.24
C GLY A 82 2.49 -16.79 22.61
N TYR A 83 1.90 -15.63 22.92
CA TYR A 83 1.99 -15.03 24.26
C TYR A 83 1.05 -15.70 25.28
N ARG A 84 -0.13 -16.18 24.86
CA ARG A 84 -1.11 -16.82 25.75
C ARG A 84 -0.69 -18.23 26.14
N ASP A 85 -0.18 -18.98 25.16
CA ASP A 85 0.32 -20.33 25.38
C ASP A 85 1.77 -20.23 25.86
N THR A 86 2.01 -20.54 27.13
CA THR A 86 3.24 -20.27 27.90
C THR A 86 4.49 -21.05 27.43
N GLY A 87 4.66 -21.25 26.13
CA GLY A 87 5.81 -21.90 25.51
C GLY A 87 5.38 -22.82 24.36
N HIS A 88 5.50 -22.30 23.14
CA HIS A 88 5.47 -23.02 21.86
C HIS A 88 4.13 -23.67 21.50
N GLU A 89 3.26 -22.91 20.83
CA GLU A 89 2.58 -23.52 19.68
C GLU A 89 3.61 -23.68 18.56
N ASP A 90 3.67 -24.87 17.97
CA ASP A 90 4.29 -25.03 16.65
C ASP A 90 3.48 -24.17 15.69
N VAL A 91 3.99 -22.97 15.35
CA VAL A 91 3.39 -22.15 14.29
C VAL A 91 3.27 -23.04 13.07
N ALA A 92 2.05 -23.14 12.52
CA ALA A 92 1.78 -24.03 11.41
C ALA A 92 2.78 -23.80 10.29
N GLU A 93 3.39 -24.88 9.80
CA GLU A 93 4.34 -24.79 8.71
C GLU A 93 3.66 -24.17 7.49
N LEU A 94 4.27 -23.09 6.96
CA LEU A 94 3.73 -22.41 5.79
C LEU A 94 3.99 -23.25 4.53
N PRO A 95 3.00 -23.40 3.64
CA PRO A 95 3.14 -24.21 2.43
C PRO A 95 4.17 -23.63 1.44
N VAL A 96 4.43 -22.32 1.51
CA VAL A 96 5.39 -21.59 0.69
C VAL A 96 6.06 -20.48 1.51
N GLN A 97 7.28 -20.11 1.13
CA GLN A 97 8.00 -18.96 1.66
C GLN A 97 7.98 -17.79 0.68
N PHE A 98 8.22 -16.56 1.15
CA PHE A 98 8.24 -15.38 0.28
C PHE A 98 9.28 -15.48 -0.85
N GLY A 99 10.41 -16.16 -0.60
CA GLY A 99 11.42 -16.44 -1.62
C GLY A 99 10.89 -17.31 -2.78
N ASP A 100 9.98 -18.25 -2.49
CA ASP A 100 9.34 -19.08 -3.52
C ASP A 100 8.41 -18.23 -4.39
N VAL A 101 7.64 -17.32 -3.78
CA VAL A 101 6.76 -16.37 -4.48
C VAL A 101 7.59 -15.45 -5.39
N ALA A 102 8.69 -14.90 -4.90
CA ALA A 102 9.58 -14.04 -5.68
C ALA A 102 10.19 -14.79 -6.88
N ALA A 103 10.62 -16.05 -6.68
CA ALA A 103 11.16 -16.88 -7.76
C ALA A 103 10.09 -17.24 -8.81
N TRP A 104 8.87 -17.56 -8.37
CA TRP A 104 7.73 -17.82 -9.24
C TRP A 104 7.34 -16.60 -10.07
N GLN A 105 7.21 -15.43 -9.44
CA GLN A 105 6.82 -14.19 -10.13
C GLN A 105 7.87 -13.79 -11.17
N ARG A 106 9.17 -13.87 -10.83
CA ARG A 106 10.27 -13.62 -11.77
C ARG A 106 10.18 -14.54 -12.99
N THR A 107 10.03 -15.84 -12.77
CA THR A 107 9.90 -16.83 -13.85
C THR A 107 8.73 -16.51 -14.78
N ARG A 108 7.57 -16.12 -14.22
CA ARG A 108 6.40 -15.76 -15.04
C ARG A 108 6.64 -14.53 -15.91
N ILE A 109 7.29 -13.50 -15.36
CA ILE A 109 7.64 -12.28 -16.10
C ILE A 109 8.63 -12.62 -17.22
N GLU A 110 9.68 -13.38 -16.94
CA GLU A 110 10.70 -13.78 -17.92
C GLU A 110 10.13 -14.63 -19.06
N GLN A 111 9.04 -15.35 -18.81
CA GLN A 111 8.33 -16.16 -19.80
C GLN A 111 7.28 -15.38 -20.61
N GLY A 112 7.17 -14.06 -20.42
CA GLY A 112 6.21 -13.20 -21.14
C GLY A 112 4.76 -13.38 -20.70
N ALA A 113 4.51 -13.97 -19.52
CA ALA A 113 3.15 -14.27 -19.07
C ALA A 113 2.29 -13.01 -18.82
N LEU A 114 2.93 -11.83 -18.75
CA LEU A 114 2.29 -10.53 -18.48
C LEU A 114 2.37 -9.56 -19.67
N ASP A 115 2.78 -10.02 -20.87
CA ASP A 115 2.95 -9.16 -22.04
C ASP A 115 1.62 -8.46 -22.42
N HIS A 116 0.50 -9.19 -22.31
CA HIS A 116 -0.83 -8.62 -22.54
C HIS A 116 -1.17 -7.51 -21.53
N GLU A 117 -0.74 -7.65 -20.27
CA GLU A 117 -0.94 -6.62 -19.25
C GLU A 117 -0.11 -5.38 -19.56
N VAL A 118 1.12 -5.56 -20.06
CA VAL A 118 1.97 -4.44 -20.52
C VAL A 118 1.27 -3.64 -21.62
N ASP A 119 0.70 -4.31 -22.61
CA ASP A 119 -0.02 -3.64 -23.70
C ASP A 119 -1.25 -2.87 -23.20
N TYR A 120 -2.04 -3.48 -22.31
CA TYR A 120 -3.17 -2.79 -21.65
C TYR A 120 -2.73 -1.52 -20.94
N TRP A 121 -1.68 -1.60 -20.10
CA TRP A 121 -1.20 -0.45 -19.34
C TRP A 121 -0.60 0.63 -20.25
N ARG A 122 0.07 0.22 -21.33
CA ARG A 122 0.61 1.13 -22.36
C ARG A 122 -0.51 1.92 -23.02
N GLU A 123 -1.57 1.24 -23.46
CA GLU A 123 -2.72 1.89 -24.09
C GLU A 123 -3.50 2.76 -23.10
N ARG A 124 -3.78 2.24 -21.90
CA ARG A 124 -4.63 2.92 -20.91
C ARG A 124 -4.01 4.23 -20.41
N LEU A 125 -2.69 4.24 -20.23
CA LEU A 125 -1.94 5.39 -19.69
C LEU A 125 -1.32 6.27 -20.79
N ALA A 126 -1.55 5.95 -22.06
CA ALA A 126 -1.05 6.73 -23.19
C ALA A 126 -1.55 8.18 -23.14
N GLY A 127 -0.62 9.13 -23.29
CA GLY A 127 -0.93 10.56 -23.34
C GLY A 127 -1.44 11.16 -22.02
N MET A 128 -1.39 10.41 -20.92
CA MET A 128 -1.78 10.93 -19.61
C MET A 128 -0.85 12.08 -19.19
N PRO A 129 -1.37 13.18 -18.61
CA PRO A 129 -0.55 14.26 -18.08
C PRO A 129 0.49 13.78 -17.07
N HIS A 130 1.71 14.31 -17.16
CA HIS A 130 2.81 13.92 -16.27
C HIS A 130 2.60 14.34 -14.82
N THR A 131 1.85 15.40 -14.57
CA THR A 131 1.67 15.98 -13.24
C THR A 131 0.23 16.32 -12.93
N LEU A 132 -0.19 15.92 -11.73
CA LEU A 132 -1.32 16.51 -11.03
C LEU A 132 -0.78 17.60 -10.09
N GLU A 133 -1.19 18.84 -10.32
CA GLU A 133 -0.80 20.00 -9.50
C GLU A 133 -1.93 20.34 -8.54
N LEU A 134 -1.87 19.78 -7.34
CA LEU A 134 -2.77 20.20 -6.26
C LEU A 134 -2.42 21.63 -5.80
N PRO A 135 -3.42 22.44 -5.42
CA PRO A 135 -3.18 23.71 -4.74
C PRO A 135 -2.33 23.47 -3.49
N ALA A 136 -1.17 24.11 -3.43
CA ALA A 136 -0.23 23.98 -2.32
C ALA A 136 0.14 25.34 -1.75
N ASP A 137 0.35 25.41 -0.44
CA ASP A 137 0.72 26.65 0.26
C ASP A 137 2.14 27.14 -0.05
N ARG A 138 3.00 26.25 -0.59
CA ARG A 138 4.42 26.51 -0.86
C ARG A 138 4.85 25.86 -2.17
N PRO A 139 5.87 26.41 -2.85
CA PRO A 139 6.43 25.78 -4.05
C PRO A 139 7.03 24.41 -3.70
N ARG A 140 7.01 23.49 -4.67
CA ARG A 140 7.61 22.17 -4.53
C ARG A 140 9.13 22.29 -4.38
N PRO A 141 9.75 21.65 -3.36
CA PRO A 141 11.20 21.64 -3.21
C PRO A 141 11.88 20.81 -4.32
N ALA A 142 13.17 21.10 -4.57
CA ALA A 142 13.97 20.40 -5.59
C ALA A 142 14.32 18.95 -5.22
N GLY A 143 14.11 18.55 -3.96
CA GLY A 143 14.26 17.17 -3.50
C GLY A 143 12.96 16.67 -2.88
N ARG A 144 12.74 15.36 -2.93
CA ARG A 144 11.60 14.75 -2.22
C ARG A 144 11.81 14.85 -0.72
N ASP A 145 10.80 15.39 -0.05
CA ASP A 145 10.63 15.30 1.39
C ASP A 145 9.49 14.30 1.67
N ILE A 146 9.65 13.50 2.72
CA ILE A 146 8.65 12.53 3.19
C ILE A 146 7.94 13.01 4.46
N CYS A 147 8.28 14.19 4.98
CA CYS A 147 7.56 14.81 6.09
C CYS A 147 6.09 15.05 5.72
N GLY A 148 5.20 14.39 6.45
CA GLY A 148 3.75 14.50 6.28
C GLY A 148 3.04 14.78 7.60
N ARG A 149 1.76 15.15 7.50
CA ARG A 149 0.84 15.25 8.64
C ARG A 149 -0.45 14.54 8.29
N ARG A 150 -1.04 13.88 9.28
CA ARG A 150 -2.35 13.23 9.16
C ARG A 150 -3.47 14.16 9.62
N ARG A 151 -4.61 14.12 8.93
CA ARG A 151 -5.85 14.75 9.34
C ARG A 151 -6.96 13.72 9.26
N ASP A 152 -7.56 13.45 10.42
CA ASP A 152 -8.67 12.52 10.54
C ASP A 152 -9.99 13.27 10.50
N PHE A 153 -10.97 12.68 9.82
CA PHE A 153 -12.35 13.14 9.80
C PHE A 153 -13.28 11.93 9.75
N HIS A 154 -14.53 12.14 10.15
CA HIS A 154 -15.53 11.08 10.21
C HIS A 154 -16.65 11.35 9.20
N ILE A 155 -17.03 10.31 8.46
CA ILE A 155 -18.23 10.33 7.62
C ILE A 155 -19.39 9.78 8.47
N PRO A 156 -20.49 10.55 8.68
CA PRO A 156 -21.62 10.09 9.47
C PRO A 156 -22.22 8.79 8.92
N ALA A 157 -22.65 7.89 9.82
CA ALA A 157 -23.23 6.60 9.45
C ALA A 157 -24.44 6.70 8.50
N THR A 158 -25.22 7.78 8.60
CA THR A 158 -26.31 8.09 7.67
C THR A 158 -25.80 8.30 6.25
N THR A 159 -24.74 9.09 6.09
CA THR A 159 -24.08 9.32 4.80
C THR A 159 -23.48 8.03 4.26
N THR A 160 -22.76 7.26 5.08
CA THR A 160 -22.18 5.97 4.66
C THR A 160 -23.25 5.00 4.16
N ARG A 161 -24.42 4.96 4.79
CA ARG A 161 -25.55 4.13 4.34
C ARG A 161 -26.06 4.53 2.96
N HIS A 162 -26.13 5.83 2.67
CA HIS A 162 -26.51 6.33 1.35
C HIS A 162 -25.44 6.02 0.30
N LEU A 163 -24.16 6.13 0.64
CA LEU A 163 -23.06 5.73 -0.26
C LEU A 163 -23.12 4.24 -0.62
N HIS A 164 -23.41 3.37 0.36
CA HIS A 164 -23.64 1.95 0.07
C HIS A 164 -24.89 1.72 -0.80
N ALA A 165 -25.95 2.51 -0.63
CA ALA A 165 -27.13 2.40 -1.49
C ALA A 165 -26.81 2.81 -2.93
N LEU A 166 -26.07 3.90 -3.12
CA LEU A 166 -25.62 4.34 -4.43
C LEU A 166 -24.72 3.30 -5.11
N ALA A 167 -23.76 2.73 -4.37
CA ALA A 167 -22.92 1.64 -4.85
C ALA A 167 -23.76 0.48 -5.41
N ARG A 168 -24.81 0.05 -4.69
CA ARG A 168 -25.72 -1.00 -5.16
C ARG A 168 -26.49 -0.61 -6.43
N THR A 169 -26.98 0.64 -6.53
CA THR A 169 -27.70 1.11 -7.71
C THR A 169 -26.84 1.06 -8.98
N HIS A 170 -25.54 1.32 -8.85
CA HIS A 170 -24.59 1.30 -9.97
C HIS A 170 -23.83 -0.02 -10.13
N ASN A 171 -24.22 -1.10 -9.42
CA ASN A 171 -23.45 -2.35 -9.40
C ASN A 171 -21.94 -2.10 -9.15
N ALA A 172 -21.63 -1.14 -8.29
CA ALA A 172 -20.30 -0.69 -7.94
C ALA A 172 -19.99 -1.04 -6.48
N SER A 173 -18.71 -1.03 -6.12
CA SER A 173 -18.28 -1.17 -4.72
C SER A 173 -18.31 0.18 -3.99
N LEU A 174 -18.28 0.16 -2.65
CA LEU A 174 -18.09 1.40 -1.88
C LEU A 174 -16.78 2.10 -2.26
N PHE A 175 -15.72 1.33 -2.54
CA PHE A 175 -14.45 1.85 -3.02
C PHE A 175 -14.64 2.69 -4.30
N MET A 176 -15.36 2.16 -5.30
CA MET A 176 -15.59 2.86 -6.57
C MET A 176 -16.37 4.17 -6.37
N VAL A 177 -17.38 4.19 -5.50
CA VAL A 177 -18.13 5.41 -5.18
C VAL A 177 -17.25 6.45 -4.47
N LEU A 178 -16.46 6.03 -3.48
CA LEU A 178 -15.57 6.95 -2.77
C LEU A 178 -14.43 7.44 -3.67
N MET A 179 -13.91 6.60 -4.55
CA MET A 179 -12.93 6.97 -5.57
C MET A 179 -13.50 8.01 -6.54
N ALA A 180 -14.74 7.85 -7.02
CA ALA A 180 -15.41 8.86 -7.84
C ALA A 180 -15.55 10.19 -7.08
N GLY A 181 -15.88 10.15 -5.78
CA GLY A 181 -15.89 11.32 -4.90
C GLY A 181 -14.51 11.98 -4.77
N PHE A 182 -13.45 11.19 -4.58
CA PHE A 182 -12.08 11.66 -4.47
C PHE A 182 -11.57 12.28 -5.78
N GLN A 183 -11.83 11.64 -6.92
CA GLN A 183 -11.51 12.18 -8.24
C GLN A 183 -12.29 13.48 -8.52
N THR A 184 -13.56 13.54 -8.13
CA THR A 184 -14.36 14.77 -8.25
C THR A 184 -13.75 15.89 -7.41
N LEU A 185 -13.31 15.59 -6.19
CA LEU A 185 -12.64 16.56 -5.32
C LEU A 185 -11.39 17.13 -5.99
N ILE A 186 -10.51 16.26 -6.47
CA ILE A 186 -9.29 16.65 -7.19
C ILE A 186 -9.62 17.56 -8.36
N HIS A 187 -10.54 17.14 -9.23
CA HIS A 187 -10.99 17.91 -10.39
C HIS A 187 -11.49 19.30 -10.00
N ARG A 188 -12.30 19.41 -8.95
CA ARG A 188 -12.84 20.69 -8.47
C ARG A 188 -11.75 21.63 -7.94
N TYR A 189 -10.68 21.09 -7.36
CA TYR A 189 -9.56 21.91 -6.85
C TYR A 189 -8.57 22.32 -7.93
N THR A 190 -8.33 21.48 -8.94
CA THR A 190 -7.28 21.70 -9.93
C THR A 190 -7.79 22.17 -11.29
N GLY A 191 -9.06 21.93 -11.60
CA GLY A 191 -9.62 22.07 -12.95
C GLY A 191 -9.11 21.02 -13.94
N GLN A 192 -8.25 20.09 -13.53
CA GLN A 192 -7.74 19.04 -14.41
C GLN A 192 -8.82 17.97 -14.65
N HIS A 193 -9.03 17.61 -15.91
CA HIS A 193 -9.99 16.58 -16.30
C HIS A 193 -9.37 15.19 -16.44
N ASP A 194 -8.07 15.10 -16.66
CA ASP A 194 -7.33 13.85 -16.88
C ASP A 194 -6.13 13.80 -15.92
N PHE A 195 -6.08 12.76 -15.09
CA PHE A 195 -5.02 12.52 -14.10
C PHE A 195 -5.06 11.09 -13.57
N ALA A 196 -4.00 10.65 -12.90
CA ALA A 196 -3.94 9.34 -12.24
C ALA A 196 -4.16 9.44 -10.73
N VAL A 197 -4.87 8.44 -10.19
CA VAL A 197 -4.92 8.13 -8.76
C VAL A 197 -4.38 6.71 -8.56
N GLY A 198 -3.42 6.54 -7.67
CA GLY A 198 -2.93 5.24 -7.28
C GLY A 198 -3.87 4.56 -6.29
N THR A 199 -4.02 3.25 -6.39
CA THR A 199 -4.66 2.45 -5.36
C THR A 199 -3.81 1.22 -5.06
N PRO A 200 -3.54 0.91 -3.77
CA PRO A 200 -2.91 -0.35 -3.43
C PRO A 200 -3.91 -1.49 -3.64
N VAL A 201 -3.39 -2.64 -4.06
CA VAL A 201 -4.10 -3.94 -4.08
C VAL A 201 -3.29 -4.95 -3.30
N ALA A 202 -3.95 -5.95 -2.72
CA ALA A 202 -3.31 -6.88 -1.78
C ALA A 202 -2.23 -7.76 -2.44
N GLY A 203 -2.39 -8.13 -3.71
CA GLY A 203 -1.46 -9.02 -4.42
C GLY A 203 -1.40 -10.45 -3.86
N ARG A 204 -2.46 -10.89 -3.18
CA ARG A 204 -2.59 -12.21 -2.55
C ARG A 204 -3.72 -12.98 -3.22
N ASP A 205 -3.43 -13.51 -4.41
CA ASP A 205 -4.44 -14.13 -5.28
C ASP A 205 -4.51 -15.66 -5.12
N HIS A 206 -3.81 -16.21 -4.12
CA HIS A 206 -3.74 -17.65 -3.85
C HIS A 206 -3.88 -17.94 -2.34
N PRO A 207 -4.67 -18.94 -1.93
CA PRO A 207 -4.91 -19.25 -0.51
C PRO A 207 -3.63 -19.54 0.29
N ASP A 208 -2.62 -20.15 -0.34
CA ASP A 208 -1.31 -20.41 0.29
C ASP A 208 -0.59 -19.13 0.75
N LEU A 209 -1.03 -17.96 0.28
CA LEU A 209 -0.48 -16.65 0.67
C LEU A 209 -1.24 -16.01 1.84
N ASP A 210 -2.38 -16.55 2.30
CA ASP A 210 -3.27 -15.88 3.26
C ASP A 210 -2.65 -15.68 4.65
N HIS A 211 -1.69 -16.54 4.99
CA HIS A 211 -0.94 -16.56 6.26
C HIS A 211 0.55 -16.22 6.09
N LEU A 212 1.02 -16.00 4.86
CA LEU A 212 2.43 -15.72 4.62
C LEU A 212 2.77 -14.26 4.94
N ILE A 213 3.73 -14.03 5.84
CA ILE A 213 4.31 -12.70 6.05
C ILE A 213 5.21 -12.36 4.85
N GLY A 214 4.94 -11.19 4.25
CA GLY A 214 5.66 -10.67 3.09
C GLY A 214 5.11 -9.32 2.62
N PHE A 215 5.77 -8.72 1.63
CA PHE A 215 5.30 -7.53 0.93
C PHE A 215 4.68 -7.94 -0.41
N PHE A 216 3.35 -8.04 -0.46
CA PHE A 216 2.60 -8.45 -1.65
C PHE A 216 1.89 -7.27 -2.34
N VAL A 217 1.78 -6.14 -1.65
CA VAL A 217 1.03 -4.99 -2.15
C VAL A 217 1.60 -4.51 -3.48
N ASN A 218 0.74 -4.48 -4.50
CA ASN A 218 1.00 -3.80 -5.77
C ASN A 218 0.23 -2.48 -5.81
N THR A 219 0.66 -1.55 -6.65
CA THR A 219 -0.04 -0.27 -6.88
C THR A 219 -0.64 -0.24 -8.28
N LEU A 220 -1.95 -0.06 -8.38
CA LEU A 220 -2.63 0.14 -9.66
C LEU A 220 -2.84 1.62 -9.93
N VAL A 221 -2.80 1.99 -11.21
CA VAL A 221 -2.99 3.37 -11.67
C VAL A 221 -4.41 3.52 -12.24
N LEU A 222 -5.27 4.26 -11.56
CA LEU A 222 -6.62 4.56 -12.02
C LEU A 222 -6.65 5.95 -12.67
N ARG A 223 -6.69 5.97 -14.00
CA ARG A 223 -6.82 7.20 -14.77
C ARG A 223 -8.24 7.73 -14.67
N ALA A 224 -8.38 8.93 -14.14
CA ALA A 224 -9.63 9.68 -14.06
C ALA A 224 -9.88 10.44 -15.37
N ASP A 225 -11.14 10.50 -15.79
CA ASP A 225 -11.58 11.28 -16.95
C ASP A 225 -12.89 12.02 -16.63
N HIS A 226 -12.78 13.33 -16.44
CA HIS A 226 -13.89 14.26 -16.21
C HIS A 226 -14.25 15.08 -17.45
N THR A 227 -13.84 14.66 -18.64
CA THR A 227 -14.23 15.35 -19.88
C THR A 227 -15.73 15.19 -20.14
N GLY A 228 -16.32 16.24 -20.72
CA GLY A 228 -17.75 16.26 -21.10
C GLY A 228 -18.73 16.58 -19.97
N GLU A 229 -18.26 17.12 -18.83
CA GLU A 229 -19.10 17.49 -17.67
C GLU A 229 -20.04 16.36 -17.20
N PRO A 230 -19.50 15.18 -16.86
CA PRO A 230 -20.30 14.02 -16.45
C PRO A 230 -21.08 14.30 -15.17
N THR A 231 -22.24 13.66 -15.03
CA THR A 231 -22.94 13.59 -13.75
C THR A 231 -22.13 12.74 -12.75
N PHE A 232 -22.46 12.81 -11.46
CA PHE A 232 -21.78 11.95 -10.47
C PHE A 232 -22.04 10.46 -10.74
N ASP A 233 -23.23 10.13 -11.21
CA ASP A 233 -23.63 8.77 -11.58
C ASP A 233 -22.75 8.25 -12.74
N ASP A 234 -22.54 9.08 -13.78
CA ASP A 234 -21.62 8.74 -14.88
C ASP A 234 -20.19 8.52 -14.38
N LEU A 235 -19.74 9.29 -13.37
CA LEU A 235 -18.41 9.13 -12.79
C LEU A 235 -18.27 7.83 -12.00
N VAL A 236 -19.31 7.42 -11.27
CA VAL A 236 -19.31 6.12 -10.59
C VAL A 236 -19.19 4.99 -11.60
N ASP A 237 -19.91 5.05 -12.72
CA ASP A 237 -19.83 4.04 -13.78
C ASP A 237 -18.43 4.03 -14.45
N ARG A 238 -17.87 5.20 -14.80
CA ARG A 238 -16.50 5.31 -15.36
C ARG A 238 -15.44 4.75 -14.42
N VAL A 239 -15.56 5.03 -13.12
CA VAL A 239 -14.63 4.51 -12.10
C VAL A 239 -14.79 3.01 -11.93
N ARG A 240 -16.03 2.49 -11.93
CA ARG A 240 -16.28 1.04 -11.88
C ARG A 240 -15.57 0.35 -13.04
N ASP A 241 -15.81 0.81 -14.26
CA ASP A 241 -15.26 0.18 -15.47
C ASP A 241 -13.72 0.27 -15.48
N THR A 242 -13.16 1.43 -15.08
CA THR A 242 -11.70 1.61 -14.96
C THR A 242 -11.09 0.72 -13.88
N ALA A 243 -11.73 0.59 -12.73
CA ALA A 243 -11.23 -0.22 -11.63
C ALA A 243 -11.30 -1.72 -11.96
N LEU A 244 -12.40 -2.19 -12.56
CA LEU A 244 -12.51 -3.59 -12.99
C LEU A 244 -11.45 -3.95 -14.03
N ALA A 245 -11.27 -3.12 -15.05
CA ALA A 245 -10.22 -3.33 -16.05
C ALA A 245 -8.81 -3.30 -15.42
N ALA A 246 -8.57 -2.42 -14.44
CA ALA A 246 -7.29 -2.40 -13.71
C ALA A 246 -7.08 -3.67 -12.86
N TYR A 247 -8.13 -4.22 -12.23
CA TYR A 247 -8.04 -5.45 -11.45
C TYR A 247 -7.76 -6.69 -12.32
N GLU A 248 -8.26 -6.72 -13.56
CA GLU A 248 -7.97 -7.79 -14.51
C GLU A 248 -6.48 -7.83 -14.92
N HIS A 249 -5.75 -6.70 -14.78
CA HIS A 249 -4.34 -6.55 -15.17
C HIS A 249 -3.46 -6.20 -13.96
N GLN A 250 -3.83 -6.67 -12.77
CA GLN A 250 -3.20 -6.27 -11.51
C GLN A 250 -1.88 -6.98 -11.19
N HIS A 251 -1.50 -8.01 -11.96
CA HIS A 251 -0.34 -8.84 -11.66
C HIS A 251 0.97 -8.22 -12.15
N LEU A 252 0.93 -7.29 -13.12
CA LEU A 252 2.07 -6.53 -13.56
C LEU A 252 2.55 -5.58 -12.45
N PRO A 253 3.81 -5.73 -11.97
CA PRO A 253 4.33 -4.85 -10.93
C PRO A 253 4.33 -3.38 -11.38
N PHE A 254 3.97 -2.47 -10.47
CA PHE A 254 3.96 -1.04 -10.74
C PHE A 254 5.29 -0.53 -11.33
N ASP A 255 6.43 -1.00 -10.81
CA ASP A 255 7.74 -0.60 -11.31
C ASP A 255 7.94 -1.02 -12.77
N ARG A 256 7.37 -2.15 -13.20
CA ARG A 256 7.40 -2.58 -14.60
C ARG A 256 6.53 -1.69 -15.49
N ILE A 257 5.38 -1.22 -14.99
CA ILE A 257 4.56 -0.21 -15.69
C ILE A 257 5.38 1.07 -15.91
N VAL A 258 6.09 1.54 -14.88
CA VAL A 258 6.95 2.74 -14.97
C VAL A 258 8.09 2.53 -15.95
N GLU A 259 8.76 1.37 -15.91
CA GLU A 259 9.83 1.02 -16.84
C GLU A 259 9.36 1.03 -18.29
N GLU A 260 8.22 0.39 -18.59
CA GLU A 260 7.68 0.27 -19.94
C GLU A 260 7.13 1.58 -20.51
N LEU A 261 6.56 2.45 -19.67
CA LEU A 261 6.00 3.72 -20.10
C LEU A 261 7.03 4.84 -20.26
N HIS A 262 8.22 4.68 -19.68
CA HIS A 262 9.28 5.70 -19.66
C HIS A 262 8.74 7.13 -19.37
N PRO A 263 7.97 7.35 -18.29
CA PRO A 263 7.40 8.66 -18.01
C PRO A 263 8.49 9.70 -17.81
N GLN A 264 8.15 10.97 -18.05
CA GLN A 264 9.09 12.08 -17.86
C GLN A 264 9.72 12.01 -16.45
N ARG A 265 11.05 11.98 -16.41
CA ARG A 265 11.79 11.87 -15.15
C ARG A 265 11.68 13.18 -14.36
N ASP A 266 11.09 13.08 -13.17
CA ASP A 266 11.02 14.15 -12.18
C ASP A 266 11.49 13.61 -10.82
N LEU A 267 12.63 14.10 -10.34
CA LEU A 267 13.20 13.65 -9.06
C LEU A 267 12.41 14.15 -7.84
N THR A 268 11.49 15.10 -8.04
CA THR A 268 10.65 15.70 -6.99
C THR A 268 9.32 14.97 -6.81
N ARG A 269 9.02 13.97 -7.65
CA ARG A 269 7.74 13.26 -7.69
C ARG A 269 7.93 11.75 -7.82
N THR A 270 6.92 11.01 -7.37
CA THR A 270 6.79 9.60 -7.73
C THR A 270 6.26 9.52 -9.17
N PRO A 271 6.85 8.69 -10.05
CA PRO A 271 6.36 8.50 -11.42
C PRO A 271 4.90 8.04 -11.44
N LEU A 272 4.13 8.50 -12.43
CA LEU A 272 2.70 8.16 -12.69
C LEU A 272 1.68 8.55 -11.60
N VAL A 273 1.99 8.30 -10.33
CA VAL A 273 1.07 8.42 -9.20
C VAL A 273 1.68 9.33 -8.14
N GLN A 274 1.04 10.47 -7.89
CA GLN A 274 1.40 11.37 -6.78
C GLN A 274 0.37 11.40 -5.65
N HIS A 275 -0.77 10.73 -5.85
CA HIS A 275 -1.89 10.68 -4.92
C HIS A 275 -2.40 9.26 -4.84
N VAL A 276 -2.60 8.79 -3.62
CA VAL A 276 -3.08 7.44 -3.35
C VAL A 276 -4.43 7.52 -2.66
N PHE A 277 -5.38 6.72 -3.13
CA PHE A 277 -6.62 6.46 -2.44
C PHE A 277 -6.67 4.99 -2.08
N ALA A 278 -6.91 4.69 -0.82
CA ALA A 278 -7.03 3.34 -0.31
C ALA A 278 -8.30 3.23 0.55
N LEU A 279 -9.03 2.14 0.40
CA LEU A 279 -10.12 1.76 1.30
C LEU A 279 -9.74 0.46 1.98
N GLN A 280 -9.69 0.49 3.31
CA GLN A 280 -9.50 -0.71 4.13
C GLN A 280 -10.82 -0.99 4.84
N THR A 281 -11.30 -2.22 4.75
CA THR A 281 -12.37 -2.72 5.61
C THR A 281 -11.74 -3.13 6.94
N ALA A 282 -12.25 -2.55 8.03
CA ALA A 282 -11.90 -2.93 9.40
C ALA A 282 -12.49 -4.30 9.75
#